data_AF-A0A6M0ATM0-F1
#
_entry.id   AF-A0A6M0ATM0-F1
#
_cell.length_a   1.000
_cell.length_b   1.000
_cell.length_c   1.000
_cell.angle_alpha   90.00
_cell.angle_beta   90.00
_cell.angle_gamma   90.00
#
_symmetry.space_group_name_H-M   'P 1'
#
loop_
_entity.id
_entity.type
_entity.pdbx_description
1 polymer ?
#
loop_
_entity_poly.entity_id
_entity_poly.type
_entity_poly.pdbx_seq_one_letter_code
_entity_poly.pdbx_strand_id
1 'polypeptide(L)' 'MTRLYSHDLRQQALNLLEKGVSMTQVSRLLNISSSTLSKWQYKYEITG' A
#
# COMPACT_ATOMS: atom_id res chain seq x y z
N MET A 1 16.45 13.34 -6.19
CA MET A 1 16.20 12.83 -4.83
C MET A 1 14.76 12.28 -4.73
N THR A 2 14.45 11.13 -5.33
CA THR A 2 13.03 10.76 -5.55
C THR A 2 12.81 9.24 -5.54
N ARG A 3 13.02 8.58 -4.40
CA ARG A 3 12.61 7.17 -4.22
C ARG A 3 12.16 6.78 -2.81
N LEU A 4 12.44 7.60 -1.80
CA LEU A 4 12.09 7.34 -0.40
C LEU A 4 10.57 7.43 -0.15
N TYR A 5 9.88 8.30 -0.89
CA TYR A 5 8.44 8.55 -0.69
C TYR A 5 7.57 7.31 -0.97
N SER A 6 7.97 6.47 -1.93
CA SER A 6 7.21 5.28 -2.31
C SER A 6 7.33 4.12 -1.31
N HIS A 7 8.43 4.05 -0.56
CA HIS A 7 8.64 2.98 0.41
C HIS A 7 7.80 3.20 1.67
N ASP A 8 7.76 4.44 2.15
CA ASP A 8 7.02 4.82 3.34
C ASP A 8 5.50 4.64 3.14
N LEU A 9 4.99 5.07 1.97
CA LEU A 9 3.59 4.86 1.58
C LEU A 9 3.22 3.38 1.47
N ARG A 10 4.12 2.53 0.96
CA ARG A 10 3.88 1.10 0.87
C ARG A 10 3.76 0.49 2.27
N GLN A 11 4.64 0.85 3.19
CA GLN A 11 4.59 0.35 4.56
C GLN A 11 3.34 0.84 5.30
N GLN A 12 2.97 2.11 5.13
CA GLN A 12 1.71 2.65 5.68
C GLN A 12 0.49 1.93 5.11
N ALA A 13 0.45 1.71 3.80
CA ALA A 13 -0.62 0.97 3.14
C ALA A 13 -0.75 -0.46 3.68
N LEU A 14 0.35 -1.19 3.77
CA LEU A 14 0.36 -2.56 4.29
C LEU A 14 -0.07 -2.61 5.76
N ASN A 15 0.40 -1.67 6.59
CA ASN A 15 0.01 -1.59 8.01
C ASN A 15 -1.51 -1.31 8.17
N LEU A 16 -2.08 -0.45 7.32
CA LEU A 16 -3.53 -0.22 7.31
C LEU A 16 -4.30 -1.48 6.86
N LEU A 17 -3.79 -2.21 5.87
CA LEU A 17 -4.39 -3.48 5.43
C LEU A 17 -4.32 -4.55 6.53
N GLU A 18 -3.20 -4.66 7.26
CA GLU A 18 -3.07 -5.56 8.43
C GLU A 18 -4.02 -5.18 9.57
N LYS A 19 -4.33 -3.90 9.73
CA LYS A 19 -5.35 -3.41 10.67
C LYS A 19 -6.79 -3.72 10.24
N GLY A 20 -6.98 -4.37 9.09
CA GLY A 20 -8.29 -4.70 8.53
C GLY A 20 -8.97 -3.53 7.81
N VAL A 21 -8.25 -2.45 7.53
CA VAL A 21 -8.79 -1.32 6.76
C VAL A 21 -8.95 -1.76 5.31
N SER A 22 -10.11 -1.48 4.72
CA SER A 22 -10.39 -1.86 3.33
C SER A 22 -9.48 -1.10 2.35
N MET A 23 -9.01 -1.77 1.29
CA MET A 23 -8.19 -1.16 0.23
C MET A 23 -8.76 0.14 -0.33
N THR A 24 -10.08 0.25 -0.44
CA THR A 24 -10.77 1.47 -0.90
C THR A 24 -10.59 2.65 0.06
N GLN A 25 -10.58 2.38 1.37
CA GLN A 25 -10.30 3.41 2.39
C GLN A 25 -8.83 3.79 2.39
N VAL A 26 -7.93 2.80 2.30
CA VAL A 26 -6.47 3.04 2.20
C VAL A 26 -6.14 3.86 0.95
N SER A 27 -6.78 3.55 -0.18
CA SER A 27 -6.66 4.28 -1.44
C SER A 27 -7.04 5.75 -1.30
N ARG A 28 -8.16 6.04 -0.62
CA ARG A 28 -8.61 7.41 -0.36
C ARG A 28 -7.70 8.15 0.62
N LEU A 29 -7.26 7.47 1.67
CA LEU A 29 -6.37 8.01 2.71
C LEU A 29 -5.00 8.41 2.15
N LEU A 30 -4.40 7.54 1.35
CA LEU A 30 -3.06 7.74 0.80
C LEU A 30 -3.09 8.41 -0.58
N ASN A 31 -4.28 8.66 -1.13
CA ASN A 31 -4.50 9.17 -2.48
C ASN A 31 -3.80 8.33 -3.58
N ILE A 32 -3.81 7.01 -3.42
CA ILE A 32 -3.15 6.07 -4.33
C ILE A 32 -4.21 5.17 -4.94
N SER A 33 -4.11 4.87 -6.23
CA SER A 33 -5.02 3.95 -6.90
C SER A 33 -5.06 2.59 -6.21
N SER A 34 -6.26 2.04 -6.03
CA SER A 34 -6.49 0.68 -5.53
C SER A 34 -5.72 -0.38 -6.34
N SER A 35 -5.51 -0.15 -7.64
CA SER A 35 -4.67 -0.98 -8.51
C SER A 35 -3.20 -1.04 -8.06
N THR A 36 -2.67 0.06 -7.52
CA THR A 36 -1.30 0.14 -7.00
C THR A 36 -1.19 -0.63 -5.67
N LEU A 37 -2.19 -0.49 -4.80
CA LEU A 37 -2.27 -1.24 -3.54
C LEU A 37 -2.32 -2.76 -3.78
N SER A 38 -3.15 -3.20 -4.73
CA SER A 38 -3.23 -4.61 -5.12
C SER A 38 -1.89 -5.15 -5.63
N LYS A 39 -1.17 -4.38 -6.46
CA LYS A 39 0.19 -4.72 -6.89
C LYS A 39 1.18 -4.83 -5.73
N TRP A 40 1.07 -3.98 -4.72
CA TRP A 40 1.96 -4.00 -3.56
C TRP A 40 1.71 -5.20 -2.65
N GLN A 41 0.44 -5.56 -2.44
CA GLN A 41 0.03 -6.75 -1.69
C GLN A 41 0.51 -8.01 -2.39
N TYR A 42 0.22 -8.15 -3.69
CA TYR A 42 0.67 -9.28 -4.49
C TYR A 42 2.21 -9.44 -4.48
N LYS A 43 2.95 -8.33 -4.61
CA LYS A 43 4.41 -8.35 -4.46
C LYS A 43 4.86 -8.71 -3.06
N TYR A 44 4.13 -8.34 -2.02
CA TYR A 44 4.46 -8.68 -0.63
C TYR A 44 4.27 -10.17 -0.40
N GLU A 45 3.18 -10.76 -0.88
CA GLU A 45 2.91 -12.21 -0.78
C GLU A 45 3.90 -13.06 -1.59
N ILE A 46 4.37 -12.59 -2.75
CA ILE A 46 5.33 -13.33 -3.59
C ILE A 46 6.77 -13.18 -3.13
N THR A 47 7.10 -12.07 -2.45
CA THR A 47 8.47 -11.80 -1.97
C THR A 47 8.65 -12.20 -0.50
N GLY A 48 7.59 -12.63 0.19
CA GLY A 48 7.66 -13.22 1.52
C GLY A 48 8.14 -14.66 1.47
#